data_AF-A0A9P1JJJ6-F1
#
_entry.id   AF-A0A9P1JJJ6-F1
#
_cell.length_a   1.000
_cell.length_b   1.000
_cell.length_c   1.000
_cell.angle_alpha   90.00
_cell.angle_beta   90.00
_cell.angle_gamma   90.00
#
_symmetry.space_group_name_H-M   'P 1'
#
loop_
_entity.id
_entity.type
_entity.pdbx_description
1 polymer ?
#
loop_
_entity_poly.entity_id
_entity_poly.type
_entity_poly.pdbx_seq_one_letter_code
_entity_poly.pdbx_strand_id
1 'polypeptide(L)'
;MENVFDYEDIQLIPAKCIVNSRSECDTSVTLGGHTFKLPVVPANMQTVIDENIAAWLAENGYFYIMHRFEPEKRLAFVQDMKARGLISSISVGVKENDYEFIRELKAQQLVPDYITIDIAHGHSNAVISMIQFIKEHVPESFVIAGNVGTPEAVRELERAGADATKVGIGPGKVCITKIKTGFGTGGWQLAALRWCAKAASKPIIADGGIRTHGDIAKSIRFGASMVMIGSLFAGHEESPGQTVEIDGKLYKEYFGSASEFQKGEKKNVEGKKMHVEHKGSLQDTLIEMEQDLQSSISYAGGNKLEAIRNVDYVIVKNSIFNGDRF
;
A
#
# COMPACT_ATOMS: atom_id res chain seq x y z
N MET A 1 21.79 -12.94 -11.31
CA MET A 1 20.94 -12.00 -10.53
C MET A 1 21.76 -11.53 -9.36
N GLU A 2 22.54 -10.47 -9.53
CA GLU A 2 23.40 -9.96 -8.46
C GLU A 2 22.57 -9.12 -7.47
N ASN A 3 22.74 -9.40 -6.19
CA ASN A 3 22.20 -8.68 -5.03
C ASN A 3 20.68 -8.77 -4.84
N VAL A 4 20.22 -9.90 -4.29
CA VAL A 4 18.88 -10.09 -3.72
C VAL A 4 18.92 -9.66 -2.24
N PHE A 5 17.94 -8.88 -1.78
CA PHE A 5 17.85 -8.36 -0.42
C PHE A 5 16.41 -7.91 -0.10
N ASP A 6 16.07 -7.88 1.18
CA ASP A 6 14.84 -7.31 1.73
C ASP A 6 15.14 -6.08 2.61
N TYR A 7 14.11 -5.51 3.23
CA TYR A 7 14.21 -4.31 4.07
C TYR A 7 15.23 -4.41 5.21
N GLU A 8 15.41 -5.59 5.80
CA GLU A 8 16.31 -5.80 6.93
C GLU A 8 17.77 -6.07 6.53
N ASP A 9 18.03 -6.23 5.23
CA ASP A 9 19.35 -6.56 4.71
C ASP A 9 20.13 -5.32 4.27
N ILE A 10 19.53 -4.12 4.32
CA ILE A 10 20.16 -2.88 3.83
C ILE A 10 20.01 -1.69 4.78
N GLN A 11 20.99 -0.80 4.71
CA GLN A 11 20.94 0.54 5.30
C GLN A 11 21.22 1.59 4.22
N LEU A 12 20.53 2.73 4.33
CA LEU A 12 20.80 3.91 3.48
C LEU A 12 22.02 4.64 4.03
N ILE A 13 22.90 5.11 3.13
CA ILE A 13 24.12 5.84 3.50
C ILE A 13 23.79 7.33 3.66
N PRO A 14 24.08 7.94 4.83
CA PRO A 14 23.84 9.37 5.04
C PRO A 14 24.61 10.27 4.06
N ALA A 15 23.98 11.38 3.68
CA ALA A 15 24.59 12.47 2.91
C ALA A 15 24.71 13.74 3.75
N LYS A 16 25.35 14.79 3.20
CA LYS A 16 25.49 16.08 3.87
C LYS A 16 24.11 16.72 4.10
N CYS A 17 23.71 16.88 5.37
CA CYS A 17 22.49 17.60 5.73
C CYS A 17 22.56 19.08 5.29
N ILE A 18 21.47 19.59 4.71
CA ILE A 18 21.35 20.99 4.25
C ILE A 18 20.30 21.80 5.00
N VAL A 19 19.53 21.16 5.89
CA VAL A 19 18.47 21.79 6.70
C VAL A 19 18.95 22.02 8.13
N ASN A 20 18.38 23.01 8.82
CA ASN A 20 18.68 23.29 10.22
C ASN A 20 17.72 22.56 11.17
N SER A 21 16.53 22.22 10.69
CA SER A 21 15.50 21.45 11.38
C SER A 21 14.87 20.43 10.44
N ARG A 22 14.49 19.26 10.98
CA ARG A 22 13.75 18.22 10.25
C ARG A 22 12.38 18.71 9.79
N SER A 23 11.77 19.64 10.52
CA SER A 23 10.49 20.25 10.15
C SER A 23 10.53 21.06 8.84
N GLU A 24 11.72 21.35 8.31
CA GLU A 24 11.89 21.98 6.99
C GLU A 24 11.73 20.98 5.83
N CYS A 25 11.69 19.67 6.13
CA CYS A 25 11.61 18.62 5.12
C CYS A 25 10.15 18.37 4.71
N ASP A 26 9.90 18.44 3.41
CA ASP A 26 8.59 18.17 2.80
C ASP A 26 8.45 16.69 2.45
N THR A 27 7.50 16.04 3.14
CA THR A 27 7.15 14.62 2.96
C THR A 27 6.03 14.41 1.95
N SER A 28 5.50 15.47 1.34
CA SER A 28 4.36 15.35 0.45
C SER A 28 4.70 14.59 -0.83
N VAL A 29 3.70 13.93 -1.40
CA VAL A 29 3.82 13.19 -2.67
C VAL A 29 2.60 13.44 -3.53
N THR A 30 2.82 13.57 -4.84
CA THR A 30 1.76 13.62 -5.84
C THR A 30 1.55 12.24 -6.45
N LEU A 31 0.30 11.78 -6.47
CA LEU A 31 -0.14 10.59 -7.19
C LEU A 31 -1.37 10.98 -8.01
N GLY A 32 -1.37 10.68 -9.31
CA GLY A 32 -2.43 11.14 -10.20
C GLY A 32 -2.58 12.66 -10.16
N GLY A 33 -3.81 13.13 -9.96
CA GLY A 33 -4.14 14.56 -9.88
C GLY A 33 -4.06 15.18 -8.48
N HIS A 34 -3.65 14.41 -7.46
CA HIS A 34 -3.76 14.82 -6.05
C HIS A 34 -2.42 14.78 -5.32
N THR A 35 -2.25 15.64 -4.32
CA THR A 35 -1.05 15.68 -3.45
C THR A 35 -1.43 15.32 -2.03
N PHE A 36 -0.65 14.43 -1.42
CA PHE A 36 -0.88 13.86 -0.10
C PHE A 36 0.27 14.21 0.84
N LYS A 37 -0.01 14.35 2.14
CA LYS A 37 0.98 14.71 3.16
C LYS A 37 2.11 13.68 3.32
N LEU A 38 1.77 12.41 3.10
CA LEU A 38 2.69 11.29 3.26
C LEU A 38 2.57 10.28 2.12
N PRO A 39 3.68 9.61 1.74
CA PRO A 39 3.69 8.54 0.75
C PRO A 39 3.30 7.19 1.37
N VAL A 40 2.33 7.17 2.28
CA VAL A 40 1.83 5.96 2.94
C VAL A 40 0.35 5.79 2.67
N VAL A 41 -0.07 4.55 2.50
CA VAL A 41 -1.48 4.19 2.31
C VAL A 41 -1.82 2.97 3.17
N PRO A 42 -2.89 3.01 3.98
CA PRO A 42 -3.34 1.81 4.69
C PRO A 42 -3.72 0.72 3.69
N ALA A 43 -3.39 -0.54 4.00
CA ALA A 43 -3.83 -1.66 3.19
C ALA A 43 -5.36 -1.71 3.14
N ASN A 44 -5.91 -1.93 1.95
CA ASN A 44 -7.34 -2.00 1.65
C ASN A 44 -7.99 -3.30 2.18
N MET A 45 -7.89 -3.49 3.50
CA MET A 45 -8.30 -4.67 4.26
C MET A 45 -9.36 -4.28 5.29
N GLN A 46 -10.38 -5.11 5.49
CA GLN A 46 -11.49 -4.81 6.42
C GLN A 46 -11.11 -4.72 7.91
N THR A 47 -9.87 -5.07 8.27
CA THR A 47 -9.34 -4.87 9.64
C THR A 47 -8.50 -3.61 9.77
N VAL A 48 -8.25 -2.91 8.67
CA VAL A 48 -7.31 -1.78 8.60
C VAL A 48 -8.03 -0.49 8.25
N ILE A 49 -9.00 -0.53 7.33
CA ILE A 49 -9.73 0.65 6.86
C ILE A 49 -11.22 0.35 6.74
N ASP A 50 -12.05 1.32 7.08
CA ASP A 50 -13.49 1.38 6.79
C ASP A 50 -13.85 2.74 6.19
N GLU A 51 -15.14 3.02 5.96
CA GLU A 51 -15.61 4.29 5.41
C GLU A 51 -15.30 5.49 6.31
N ASN A 52 -15.32 5.31 7.64
CA ASN A 52 -15.04 6.38 8.59
C ASN A 52 -13.57 6.82 8.52
N ILE A 53 -12.66 5.85 8.54
CA ILE A 53 -11.22 6.09 8.40
C ILE A 53 -10.90 6.65 7.01
N ALA A 54 -11.51 6.10 5.96
CA ALA A 54 -11.32 6.59 4.60
C ALA A 54 -11.71 8.07 4.46
N ALA A 55 -12.88 8.45 4.99
CA ALA A 55 -13.33 9.83 5.01
C ALA A 55 -12.38 10.73 5.81
N TRP A 56 -12.00 10.31 7.03
CA TRP A 56 -11.08 11.06 7.88
C TRP A 56 -9.71 11.27 7.20
N LEU A 57 -9.15 10.25 6.56
CA LEU A 57 -7.89 10.34 5.81
C LEU A 57 -8.00 11.35 4.67
N ALA A 58 -9.10 11.30 3.91
CA ALA A 58 -9.34 12.24 2.81
C ALA A 58 -9.43 13.69 3.30
N GLU A 59 -10.20 13.94 4.36
CA GLU A 59 -10.34 15.27 4.98
C GLU A 59 -9.01 15.83 5.49
N ASN A 60 -8.11 14.94 5.93
CA ASN A 60 -6.82 15.31 6.49
C ASN A 60 -5.67 15.27 5.47
N GLY A 61 -5.94 15.06 4.18
CA GLY A 61 -4.94 15.11 3.10
C GLY A 61 -4.05 13.87 3.01
N TYR A 62 -4.54 12.71 3.45
CA TYR A 62 -3.87 11.42 3.32
C TYR A 62 -4.54 10.56 2.23
N PHE A 63 -3.73 9.78 1.53
CA PHE A 63 -4.25 8.82 0.55
C PHE A 63 -4.79 7.57 1.24
N TYR A 64 -5.85 7.01 0.69
CA TYR A 64 -6.45 5.76 1.13
C TYR A 64 -6.91 4.94 -0.07
N ILE A 65 -7.13 3.64 0.13
CA ILE A 65 -7.82 2.77 -0.81
C ILE A 65 -8.87 1.99 -0.03
N MET A 66 -10.15 2.24 -0.30
CA MET A 66 -11.24 1.54 0.38
C MET A 66 -11.28 0.08 -0.06
N HIS A 67 -11.49 -0.83 0.89
CA HIS A 67 -11.57 -2.26 0.61
C HIS A 67 -12.84 -2.64 -0.16
N ARG A 68 -12.86 -3.84 -0.76
CA ARG A 68 -13.97 -4.31 -1.60
C ARG A 68 -14.90 -5.35 -0.95
N PHE A 69 -14.77 -5.59 0.35
CA PHE A 69 -15.44 -6.69 1.05
C PHE A 69 -16.90 -6.43 1.43
N GLU A 70 -17.38 -5.20 1.31
CA GLU A 70 -18.79 -4.80 1.45
C GLU A 70 -19.26 -4.14 0.14
N PRO A 71 -19.39 -4.92 -0.95
CA PRO A 71 -19.66 -4.38 -2.28
C PRO A 71 -20.94 -3.54 -2.36
N GLU A 72 -21.95 -3.86 -1.56
CA GLU A 72 -23.23 -3.16 -1.47
C GLU A 72 -23.11 -1.72 -0.97
N LYS A 73 -22.08 -1.40 -0.18
CA LYS A 73 -21.84 -0.03 0.33
C LYS A 73 -21.05 0.83 -0.65
N ARG A 74 -20.38 0.23 -1.63
CA ARG A 74 -19.37 0.89 -2.48
C ARG A 74 -19.94 2.06 -3.28
N LEU A 75 -21.14 1.93 -3.82
CA LEU A 75 -21.79 3.02 -4.57
C LEU A 75 -22.09 4.22 -3.65
N ALA A 76 -22.74 3.95 -2.51
CA ALA A 76 -23.10 4.98 -1.53
C ALA A 76 -21.85 5.70 -0.99
N PHE A 77 -20.77 4.95 -0.77
CA PHE A 77 -19.49 5.53 -0.38
C PHE A 77 -18.95 6.52 -1.41
N VAL A 78 -18.91 6.16 -2.71
CA VAL A 78 -18.45 7.08 -3.76
C VAL A 78 -19.34 8.33 -3.85
N GLN A 79 -20.66 8.16 -3.69
CA GLN A 79 -21.60 9.28 -3.65
C GLN A 79 -21.35 10.22 -2.47
N ASP A 80 -21.15 9.70 -1.26
CA ASP A 80 -20.84 10.50 -0.06
C ASP A 80 -19.54 11.28 -0.21
N MET A 81 -18.45 10.60 -0.60
CA MET A 81 -17.14 11.24 -0.76
C MET A 81 -17.22 12.39 -1.77
N LYS A 82 -17.90 12.19 -2.91
CA LYS A 82 -18.11 13.25 -3.90
C LYS A 82 -19.00 14.39 -3.39
N ALA A 83 -20.08 14.08 -2.68
CA ALA A 83 -20.97 15.09 -2.12
C ALA A 83 -20.23 16.01 -1.13
N ARG A 84 -19.21 15.47 -0.44
CA ARG A 84 -18.33 16.20 0.47
C ARG A 84 -17.15 16.88 -0.21
N GLY A 85 -16.97 16.71 -1.52
CA GLY A 85 -15.82 17.23 -2.26
C GLY A 85 -14.50 16.55 -1.89
N LEU A 86 -14.56 15.33 -1.35
CA LEU A 86 -13.40 14.54 -0.95
C LEU A 86 -12.98 13.56 -2.05
N ILE A 87 -11.72 13.13 -2.02
CA ILE A 87 -11.21 12.12 -2.94
C ILE A 87 -11.92 10.78 -2.72
N SER A 88 -12.28 10.11 -3.81
CA SER A 88 -12.96 8.82 -3.82
C SER A 88 -12.05 7.72 -4.38
N SER A 89 -11.61 6.80 -3.52
CA SER A 89 -10.67 5.74 -3.87
C SER A 89 -11.20 4.37 -3.45
N ILE A 90 -11.46 3.50 -4.43
CA ILE A 90 -12.12 2.21 -4.22
C ILE A 90 -11.32 1.04 -4.78
N SER A 91 -11.59 -0.16 -4.25
CA SER A 91 -11.06 -1.41 -4.80
C SER A 91 -12.10 -2.15 -5.64
N VAL A 92 -11.66 -2.84 -6.69
CA VAL A 92 -12.46 -3.76 -7.50
C VAL A 92 -11.71 -5.07 -7.72
N GLY A 93 -12.44 -6.15 -7.99
CA GLY A 93 -11.89 -7.41 -8.46
C GLY A 93 -11.90 -7.51 -9.99
N VAL A 94 -12.12 -8.73 -10.49
CA VAL A 94 -12.18 -9.07 -11.92
C VAL A 94 -13.36 -9.99 -12.25
N LYS A 95 -14.36 -10.06 -11.35
CA LYS A 95 -15.55 -10.89 -11.52
C LYS A 95 -16.65 -10.09 -12.22
N GLU A 96 -17.68 -10.74 -12.78
CA GLU A 96 -18.75 -10.05 -13.52
C GLU A 96 -19.45 -8.96 -12.69
N ASN A 97 -19.65 -9.18 -11.40
CA ASN A 97 -20.22 -8.17 -10.50
C ASN A 97 -19.34 -6.90 -10.38
N ASP A 98 -18.02 -7.02 -10.55
CA ASP A 98 -17.14 -5.85 -10.63
C ASP A 98 -17.31 -5.14 -12.00
N TYR A 99 -17.49 -5.86 -13.10
CA TYR A 99 -17.80 -5.26 -14.41
C TYR A 99 -19.15 -4.52 -14.41
N GLU A 100 -20.18 -5.14 -13.82
CA GLU A 100 -21.50 -4.53 -13.63
C GLU A 100 -21.40 -3.24 -12.81
N PHE A 101 -20.62 -3.25 -11.72
CA PHE A 101 -20.40 -2.07 -10.91
C PHE A 101 -19.70 -0.94 -11.70
N ILE A 102 -18.70 -1.24 -12.54
CA ILE A 102 -18.09 -0.22 -13.41
C ILE A 102 -19.09 0.33 -14.44
N ARG A 103 -19.98 -0.51 -15.01
CA ARG A 103 -21.07 -0.04 -15.89
C ARG A 103 -22.04 0.86 -15.14
N GLU A 104 -22.37 0.53 -13.90
CA GLU A 104 -23.23 1.34 -13.03
C GLU A 104 -22.62 2.72 -12.75
N LEU A 105 -21.33 2.79 -12.38
CA LEU A 105 -20.61 4.05 -12.19
C LEU A 105 -20.69 4.93 -13.44
N LYS A 106 -20.46 4.35 -14.63
CA LYS A 106 -20.60 5.06 -15.91
C LYS A 106 -22.03 5.56 -16.14
N ALA A 107 -23.03 4.70 -15.92
CA ALA A 107 -24.44 5.05 -16.14
C ALA A 107 -24.89 6.20 -15.23
N GLN A 108 -24.39 6.25 -13.98
CA GLN A 108 -24.66 7.31 -13.02
C GLN A 108 -23.74 8.53 -13.17
N GLN A 109 -22.80 8.52 -14.12
CA GLN A 109 -21.75 9.56 -14.27
C GLN A 109 -20.95 9.78 -12.98
N LEU A 110 -20.81 8.71 -12.19
CA LEU A 110 -20.17 8.72 -10.89
C LEU A 110 -18.73 8.20 -11.03
N VAL A 111 -17.83 9.05 -11.51
CA VAL A 111 -16.42 8.67 -11.74
C VAL A 111 -15.56 8.81 -10.47
N PRO A 112 -15.11 7.73 -9.82
CA PRO A 112 -14.21 7.84 -8.67
C PRO A 112 -12.83 8.36 -9.10
N ASP A 113 -12.12 9.05 -8.19
CA ASP A 113 -10.77 9.55 -8.45
C ASP A 113 -9.78 8.40 -8.70
N TYR A 114 -9.91 7.31 -7.95
CA TYR A 114 -9.04 6.14 -8.03
C TYR A 114 -9.84 4.84 -8.06
N ILE A 115 -9.42 3.92 -8.93
CA ILE A 115 -9.90 2.53 -8.93
C ILE A 115 -8.69 1.61 -8.83
N THR A 116 -8.66 0.80 -7.77
CA THR A 116 -7.61 -0.18 -7.53
C THR A 116 -8.09 -1.58 -7.86
N ILE A 117 -7.51 -2.21 -8.88
CA ILE A 117 -7.70 -3.64 -9.14
C ILE A 117 -6.75 -4.40 -8.23
N ASP A 118 -7.30 -5.06 -7.21
CA ASP A 118 -6.52 -5.76 -6.19
C ASP A 118 -6.88 -7.25 -6.13
N ILE A 119 -6.00 -8.04 -6.77
CA ILE A 119 -6.07 -9.50 -6.77
C ILE A 119 -4.70 -10.12 -6.48
N ALA A 120 -4.71 -11.39 -6.05
CA ALA A 120 -3.49 -12.09 -5.62
C ALA A 120 -2.41 -12.18 -6.71
N HIS A 121 -2.80 -12.34 -7.98
CA HIS A 121 -1.87 -12.41 -9.11
C HIS A 121 -2.31 -11.44 -10.23
N GLY A 122 -1.76 -10.22 -10.19
CA GLY A 122 -2.11 -9.12 -11.07
C GLY A 122 -1.68 -9.29 -12.52
N HIS A 123 -0.60 -10.06 -12.78
CA HIS A 123 -0.14 -10.36 -14.14
C HIS A 123 -1.02 -11.44 -14.77
N SER A 124 -2.24 -11.06 -15.13
CA SER A 124 -3.23 -11.97 -15.70
C SER A 124 -4.09 -11.29 -16.75
N ASN A 125 -4.58 -12.07 -17.72
CA ASN A 125 -5.51 -11.59 -18.74
C ASN A 125 -6.75 -10.94 -18.13
N ALA A 126 -7.26 -11.48 -17.02
CA ALA A 126 -8.45 -10.94 -16.35
C ALA A 126 -8.23 -9.51 -15.83
N VAL A 127 -7.04 -9.20 -15.30
CA VAL A 127 -6.69 -7.85 -14.86
C VAL A 127 -6.47 -6.93 -16.05
N ILE A 128 -5.78 -7.40 -17.08
CA ILE A 128 -5.57 -6.63 -18.32
C ILE A 128 -6.93 -6.23 -18.93
N SER A 129 -7.87 -7.18 -19.05
CA SER A 129 -9.23 -6.92 -19.52
C SER A 129 -9.96 -5.92 -18.63
N MET A 130 -9.86 -6.04 -17.30
CA MET A 130 -10.50 -5.10 -16.38
C MET A 130 -9.90 -3.68 -16.46
N ILE A 131 -8.59 -3.54 -16.61
CA ILE A 131 -7.94 -2.23 -16.84
C ILE A 131 -8.53 -1.57 -18.08
N GLN A 132 -8.54 -2.30 -19.21
CA GLN A 132 -9.07 -1.79 -20.47
C GLN A 132 -10.56 -1.43 -20.35
N PHE A 133 -11.34 -2.27 -19.67
CA PHE A 133 -12.75 -2.03 -19.43
C PHE A 133 -13.00 -0.75 -18.62
N ILE A 134 -12.25 -0.55 -17.52
CA ILE A 134 -12.30 0.68 -16.73
C ILE A 134 -11.93 1.88 -17.60
N LYS A 135 -10.84 1.79 -18.39
CA LYS A 135 -10.42 2.87 -19.28
C LYS A 135 -11.41 3.18 -20.41
N GLU A 136 -12.26 2.24 -20.81
CA GLU A 136 -13.35 2.48 -21.76
C GLU A 136 -14.60 3.12 -21.10
N HIS A 137 -14.83 2.83 -19.81
CA HIS A 137 -16.09 3.17 -19.15
C HIS A 137 -16.01 4.41 -18.26
N VAL A 138 -14.90 4.58 -17.56
CA VAL A 138 -14.60 5.71 -16.65
C VAL A 138 -13.13 6.13 -16.82
N PRO A 139 -12.74 6.61 -18.03
CA PRO A 139 -11.32 6.88 -18.37
C PRO A 139 -10.62 7.87 -17.45
N GLU A 140 -11.36 8.77 -16.81
CA GLU A 140 -10.83 9.80 -15.92
C GLU A 140 -10.39 9.23 -14.57
N SER A 141 -10.84 8.04 -14.18
CA SER A 141 -10.35 7.36 -12.97
C SER A 141 -8.88 6.98 -13.12
N PHE A 142 -8.08 7.29 -12.10
CA PHE A 142 -6.71 6.83 -11.97
C PHE A 142 -6.70 5.34 -11.60
N VAL A 143 -6.19 4.49 -12.48
CA VAL A 143 -6.25 3.03 -12.35
C VAL A 143 -4.96 2.50 -11.73
N ILE A 144 -5.06 1.94 -10.54
CA ILE A 144 -3.98 1.23 -9.84
C ILE A 144 -4.19 -0.26 -10.06
N ALA A 145 -3.18 -1.00 -10.53
CA ALA A 145 -3.31 -2.42 -10.78
C ALA A 145 -2.25 -3.25 -10.03
N GLY A 146 -2.70 -4.33 -9.38
CA GLY A 146 -1.82 -5.24 -8.66
C GLY A 146 -2.48 -6.55 -8.19
N ASN A 147 -1.72 -7.43 -7.55
CA ASN A 147 -0.29 -7.27 -7.25
C ASN A 147 0.62 -7.92 -8.28
N VAL A 148 1.80 -7.34 -8.47
CA VAL A 148 2.85 -7.90 -9.35
C VAL A 148 4.18 -8.03 -8.60
N GLY A 149 5.12 -8.77 -9.18
CA GLY A 149 6.46 -8.97 -8.59
C GLY A 149 7.59 -9.01 -9.62
N THR A 150 7.31 -8.70 -10.89
CA THR A 150 8.28 -8.81 -11.99
C THR A 150 8.25 -7.56 -12.89
N PRO A 151 9.39 -7.21 -13.52
CA PRO A 151 9.47 -6.15 -14.52
C PRO A 151 8.51 -6.32 -15.71
N GLU A 152 8.27 -7.56 -16.15
CA GLU A 152 7.39 -7.88 -17.27
C GLU A 152 5.94 -7.54 -16.93
N ALA A 153 5.47 -7.96 -15.76
CA ALA A 153 4.14 -7.67 -15.28
C ALA A 153 3.87 -6.16 -15.20
N VAL A 154 4.84 -5.38 -14.71
CA VAL A 154 4.74 -3.92 -14.67
C VAL A 154 4.52 -3.34 -16.06
N ARG A 155 5.36 -3.72 -17.04
CA ARG A 155 5.25 -3.23 -18.42
C ARG A 155 3.93 -3.60 -19.06
N GLU A 156 3.44 -4.82 -18.83
CA GLU A 156 2.17 -5.27 -19.39
C GLU A 156 0.98 -4.54 -18.80
N LEU A 157 0.93 -4.35 -17.48
CA LEU A 157 -0.16 -3.61 -16.84
C LEU A 157 -0.14 -2.12 -17.21
N GLU A 158 1.04 -1.48 -17.28
CA GLU A 158 1.16 -0.10 -17.78
C GLU A 158 0.70 0.00 -19.25
N ARG A 159 1.10 -0.95 -20.11
CA ARG A 159 0.66 -1.00 -21.52
C ARG A 159 -0.84 -1.23 -21.67
N ALA A 160 -1.45 -1.99 -20.76
CA ALA A 160 -2.88 -2.20 -20.73
C ALA A 160 -3.66 -0.93 -20.34
N GLY A 161 -3.01 0.04 -19.69
CA GLY A 161 -3.59 1.32 -19.32
C GLY A 161 -3.60 1.60 -17.80
N ALA A 162 -2.89 0.83 -16.98
CA ALA A 162 -2.73 1.16 -15.57
C ALA A 162 -1.91 2.46 -15.41
N ASP A 163 -2.36 3.36 -14.54
CA ASP A 163 -1.68 4.60 -14.21
C ASP A 163 -0.68 4.44 -13.05
N ALA A 164 -0.80 3.35 -12.29
CA ALA A 164 0.19 2.91 -11.32
C ALA A 164 0.14 1.38 -11.15
N THR A 165 1.25 0.81 -10.70
CA THR A 165 1.35 -0.64 -10.41
C THR A 165 1.68 -0.90 -8.95
N LYS A 166 1.04 -1.92 -8.36
CA LYS A 166 1.26 -2.31 -6.96
C LYS A 166 2.14 -3.56 -6.89
N VAL A 167 3.30 -3.45 -6.25
CA VAL A 167 4.35 -4.48 -6.21
C VAL A 167 4.39 -5.16 -4.85
N GLY A 168 4.18 -6.48 -4.83
CA GLY A 168 4.33 -7.31 -3.64
C GLY A 168 3.48 -8.58 -3.69
N ILE A 169 4.10 -9.76 -3.76
CA ILE A 169 3.40 -11.05 -3.74
C ILE A 169 3.82 -11.81 -2.47
N GLY A 170 2.97 -11.87 -1.46
CA GLY A 170 3.31 -12.60 -0.23
C GLY A 170 4.27 -11.95 0.81
N PRO A 171 4.68 -10.67 0.74
CA PRO A 171 5.56 -10.07 1.76
C PRO A 171 4.78 -9.64 3.03
N GLY A 172 3.45 -9.53 2.94
CA GLY A 172 2.61 -9.09 4.06
C GLY A 172 2.68 -10.01 5.29
N LYS A 173 2.59 -9.41 6.49
CA LYS A 173 2.71 -10.10 7.80
C LYS A 173 1.73 -11.26 8.00
N VAL A 174 0.51 -11.12 7.47
CA VAL A 174 -0.56 -12.14 7.51
C VAL A 174 -0.66 -12.97 6.23
N CYS A 175 0.27 -12.79 5.29
CA CYS A 175 0.25 -13.48 4.01
C CYS A 175 1.07 -14.77 4.03
N ILE A 176 0.46 -15.86 3.59
CA ILE A 176 1.05 -17.20 3.50
C ILE A 176 1.14 -17.73 2.06
N THR A 177 0.89 -16.89 1.04
CA THR A 177 1.03 -17.27 -0.40
C THR A 177 2.34 -17.98 -0.69
N LYS A 178 3.47 -17.44 -0.21
CA LYS A 178 4.80 -18.06 -0.40
C LYS A 178 4.93 -19.46 0.17
N ILE A 179 4.28 -19.74 1.30
CA ILE A 179 4.32 -21.05 1.96
C ILE A 179 3.39 -22.03 1.24
N LYS A 180 2.27 -21.55 0.70
CA LYS A 180 1.27 -22.37 0.02
C LYS A 180 1.62 -22.69 -1.43
N THR A 181 2.25 -21.76 -2.14
CA THR A 181 2.45 -21.82 -3.59
C THR A 181 3.92 -21.93 -4.00
N GLY A 182 4.86 -21.55 -3.12
CA GLY A 182 6.27 -21.38 -3.46
C GLY A 182 6.59 -20.07 -4.19
N PHE A 183 5.59 -19.26 -4.54
CA PHE A 183 5.78 -17.98 -5.23
C PHE A 183 5.61 -16.81 -4.27
N GLY A 184 6.52 -15.84 -4.38
CA GLY A 184 6.39 -14.57 -3.67
C GLY A 184 7.68 -13.78 -3.59
N THR A 185 7.53 -12.55 -3.12
CA THR A 185 8.57 -11.57 -2.89
C THR A 185 8.95 -11.43 -1.42
N GLY A 186 8.27 -12.14 -0.50
CA GLY A 186 8.64 -12.12 0.92
C GLY A 186 10.03 -12.70 1.17
N GLY A 187 10.90 -11.94 1.85
CA GLY A 187 12.32 -12.25 2.02
C GLY A 187 13.22 -11.60 0.96
N TRP A 188 12.65 -10.89 -0.02
CA TRP A 188 13.38 -10.11 -1.02
C TRP A 188 12.53 -8.97 -1.62
N GLN A 189 11.56 -8.45 -0.87
CA GLN A 189 10.54 -7.53 -1.38
C GLN A 189 11.18 -6.25 -1.92
N LEU A 190 12.21 -5.77 -1.24
CA LEU A 190 12.92 -4.57 -1.65
C LEU A 190 13.70 -4.74 -2.97
N ALA A 191 14.30 -5.91 -3.20
CA ALA A 191 14.90 -6.24 -4.48
C ALA A 191 13.85 -6.38 -5.61
N ALA A 192 12.68 -6.98 -5.32
CA ALA A 192 11.57 -7.06 -6.27
C ALA A 192 11.09 -5.66 -6.67
N LEU A 193 10.90 -4.77 -5.69
CA LEU A 193 10.56 -3.37 -5.90
C LEU A 193 11.58 -2.67 -6.80
N ARG A 194 12.88 -2.81 -6.50
CA ARG A 194 13.96 -2.25 -7.32
C ARG A 194 13.90 -2.72 -8.78
N TRP A 195 13.62 -4.00 -9.02
CA TRP A 195 13.52 -4.53 -10.38
C TRP A 195 12.31 -3.99 -11.13
N CYS A 196 11.16 -3.96 -10.47
CA CYS A 196 9.93 -3.42 -11.02
C CYS A 196 10.08 -1.92 -11.32
N ALA A 197 10.66 -1.15 -10.41
CA ALA A 197 10.88 0.30 -10.57
C ALA A 197 11.79 0.65 -11.75
N LYS A 198 12.82 -0.18 -12.03
CA LYS A 198 13.67 0.00 -13.21
C LYS A 198 12.93 -0.18 -14.54
N ALA A 199 11.80 -0.89 -14.54
CA ALA A 199 11.01 -1.15 -15.74
C ALA A 199 9.77 -0.27 -15.86
N ALA A 200 9.36 0.38 -14.78
CA ALA A 200 8.19 1.24 -14.73
C ALA A 200 8.43 2.57 -15.43
N SER A 201 7.39 3.04 -16.13
CA SER A 201 7.27 4.42 -16.60
C SER A 201 6.24 5.22 -15.78
N LYS A 202 5.51 4.52 -14.90
CA LYS A 202 4.44 5.06 -14.04
C LYS A 202 4.77 4.86 -12.56
N PRO A 203 4.07 5.56 -11.64
CA PRO A 203 4.23 5.35 -10.21
C PRO A 203 4.10 3.88 -9.78
N ILE A 204 4.96 3.46 -8.85
CA ILE A 204 4.86 2.16 -8.17
C ILE A 204 4.40 2.34 -6.74
N ILE A 205 3.52 1.45 -6.29
CA ILE A 205 3.16 1.28 -4.87
C ILE A 205 3.88 0.04 -4.32
N ALA A 206 4.72 0.20 -3.30
CA ALA A 206 5.32 -0.92 -2.59
C ALA A 206 4.31 -1.48 -1.58
N ASP A 207 3.86 -2.73 -1.73
CA ASP A 207 2.80 -3.32 -0.90
C ASP A 207 3.30 -4.50 -0.07
N GLY A 208 3.31 -4.29 1.25
CA GLY A 208 3.65 -5.31 2.23
C GLY A 208 5.15 -5.53 2.44
N GLY A 209 5.50 -6.15 3.57
CA GLY A 209 6.89 -6.35 4.01
C GLY A 209 7.45 -5.22 4.87
N ILE A 210 6.77 -4.08 4.94
CA ILE A 210 7.13 -2.92 5.77
C ILE A 210 6.87 -3.20 7.26
N ARG A 211 7.89 -3.03 8.09
CA ARG A 211 7.86 -3.35 9.52
C ARG A 211 8.15 -2.14 10.40
N THR A 212 8.90 -1.17 9.89
CA THR A 212 9.32 0.05 10.61
C THR A 212 9.15 1.28 9.73
N HIS A 213 9.16 2.49 10.31
CA HIS A 213 9.04 3.74 9.55
C HIS A 213 10.23 3.93 8.58
N GLY A 214 11.43 3.50 8.96
CA GLY A 214 12.61 3.54 8.07
C GLY A 214 12.44 2.72 6.78
N ASP A 215 11.57 1.70 6.76
CA ASP A 215 11.28 0.92 5.56
C ASP A 215 10.47 1.73 4.53
N ILE A 216 9.78 2.80 4.94
CA ILE A 216 9.13 3.76 4.03
C ILE A 216 10.22 4.47 3.20
N ALA A 217 11.26 5.00 3.86
CA ALA A 217 12.38 5.64 3.19
C ALA A 217 13.12 4.67 2.27
N LYS A 218 13.36 3.42 2.71
CA LYS A 218 13.96 2.38 1.86
C LYS A 218 13.08 2.09 0.63
N SER A 219 11.76 1.99 0.79
CA SER A 219 10.84 1.79 -0.35
C SER A 219 10.97 2.91 -1.38
N ILE A 220 11.00 4.16 -0.92
CA ILE A 220 11.14 5.35 -1.78
C ILE A 220 12.49 5.31 -2.50
N ARG A 221 13.58 4.98 -1.79
CA ARG A 221 14.91 4.82 -2.39
C ARG A 221 14.91 3.84 -3.57
N PHE A 222 14.15 2.76 -3.46
CA PHE A 222 14.06 1.72 -4.48
C PHE A 222 12.93 1.91 -5.49
N GLY A 223 12.32 3.10 -5.52
CA GLY A 223 11.46 3.56 -6.61
C GLY A 223 9.96 3.58 -6.30
N ALA A 224 9.56 3.31 -5.05
CA ALA A 224 8.17 3.52 -4.66
C ALA A 224 7.79 5.01 -4.73
N SER A 225 6.56 5.27 -5.14
CA SER A 225 5.90 6.58 -5.00
C SER A 225 4.93 6.57 -3.81
N MET A 226 4.32 5.41 -3.51
CA MET A 226 3.52 5.18 -2.32
C MET A 226 3.92 3.86 -1.66
N VAL A 227 3.67 3.74 -0.36
CA VAL A 227 3.97 2.55 0.43
C VAL A 227 2.70 2.06 1.11
N MET A 228 2.20 0.90 0.69
CA MET A 228 1.01 0.28 1.26
C MET A 228 1.38 -0.60 2.46
N ILE A 229 0.74 -0.34 3.60
CA ILE A 229 1.08 -0.96 4.86
C ILE A 229 -0.19 -1.46 5.55
N GLY A 230 -0.22 -2.75 5.94
CA GLY A 230 -1.30 -3.30 6.74
C GLY A 230 -0.98 -3.31 8.23
N SER A 231 0.11 -3.98 8.61
CA SER A 231 0.41 -4.27 10.02
C SER A 231 0.72 -3.05 10.88
N LEU A 232 1.18 -1.93 10.30
CA LEU A 232 1.38 -0.72 11.08
C LEU A 232 0.06 -0.02 11.40
N PHE A 233 -0.95 -0.17 10.54
CA PHE A 233 -2.26 0.49 10.62
C PHE A 233 -3.39 -0.37 11.21
N ALA A 234 -3.15 -1.65 11.48
CA ALA A 234 -4.20 -2.56 11.97
C ALA A 234 -4.46 -2.49 13.48
N GLY A 235 -3.56 -1.85 14.23
CA GLY A 235 -3.53 -1.87 15.70
C GLY A 235 -4.11 -0.64 16.38
N HIS A 236 -4.73 0.30 15.66
CA HIS A 236 -5.18 1.57 16.24
C HIS A 236 -6.59 1.48 16.80
N GLU A 237 -6.90 2.40 17.73
CA GLU A 237 -8.24 2.54 18.32
C GLU A 237 -9.32 2.58 17.25
N GLU A 238 -9.05 3.35 16.20
CA GLU A 238 -9.94 3.58 15.07
C GLU A 238 -9.99 2.38 14.09
N SER A 239 -8.95 1.53 14.05
CA SER A 239 -8.90 0.38 13.13
C SER A 239 -10.11 -0.54 13.32
N PRO A 240 -10.78 -1.02 12.24
CA PRO A 240 -12.04 -1.76 12.37
C PRO A 240 -11.90 -3.17 12.97
N GLY A 241 -10.67 -3.69 13.08
CA GLY A 241 -10.40 -4.95 13.76
C GLY A 241 -10.94 -4.95 15.21
N GLN A 242 -11.49 -6.08 15.65
CA GLN A 242 -12.00 -6.20 17.01
C GLN A 242 -10.87 -6.09 18.04
N THR A 243 -11.12 -5.33 19.11
CA THR A 243 -10.21 -5.26 20.26
C THR A 243 -10.42 -6.48 21.15
N VAL A 244 -9.33 -7.17 21.51
CA VAL A 244 -9.33 -8.31 22.43
C VAL A 244 -8.28 -8.10 23.52
N GLU A 245 -8.57 -8.54 24.73
CA GLU A 245 -7.62 -8.53 25.84
C GLU A 245 -7.01 -9.92 26.03
N ILE A 246 -5.68 -9.99 26.05
CA ILE A 246 -4.91 -11.23 26.26
C ILE A 246 -3.84 -10.92 27.32
N ASP A 247 -3.89 -11.63 28.45
CA ASP A 247 -2.95 -11.47 29.57
C ASP A 247 -2.78 -10.02 30.05
N GLY A 248 -3.89 -9.27 30.13
CA GLY A 248 -3.89 -7.86 30.59
C GLY A 248 -3.39 -6.85 29.56
N LYS A 249 -3.14 -7.27 28.32
CA LYS A 249 -2.76 -6.40 27.19
C LYS A 249 -3.84 -6.37 26.13
N LEU A 250 -4.07 -5.19 25.56
CA LEU A 250 -5.01 -5.00 24.46
C LEU A 250 -4.34 -5.30 23.11
N TYR A 251 -5.08 -6.01 22.27
CA TYR A 251 -4.71 -6.32 20.90
C TYR A 251 -5.89 -6.04 19.95
N LYS A 252 -5.60 -5.90 18.67
CA LYS A 252 -6.59 -5.83 17.59
C LYS A 252 -6.48 -7.05 16.69
N GLU A 253 -7.62 -7.55 16.22
CA GLU A 253 -7.67 -8.60 15.21
C GLU A 253 -7.13 -8.12 13.86
N TYR A 254 -6.25 -8.91 13.24
CA TYR A 254 -5.68 -8.62 11.94
C TYR A 254 -5.57 -9.90 11.10
N PHE A 255 -6.18 -9.90 9.91
CA PHE A 255 -6.17 -11.07 9.02
C PHE A 255 -6.03 -10.68 7.56
N GLY A 256 -5.41 -11.57 6.78
CA GLY A 256 -5.21 -11.34 5.34
C GLY A 256 -6.52 -11.42 4.54
N SER A 257 -6.61 -10.63 3.47
CA SER A 257 -7.71 -10.62 2.50
C SER A 257 -8.05 -11.99 1.89
N ALA A 258 -7.07 -12.90 1.81
CA ALA A 258 -7.25 -14.27 1.32
C ALA A 258 -7.26 -15.33 2.45
N SER A 259 -7.53 -14.93 3.69
CA SER A 259 -7.65 -15.85 4.83
C SER A 259 -8.95 -16.66 4.77
N GLU A 260 -8.96 -17.83 5.41
CA GLU A 260 -10.18 -18.63 5.60
C GLU A 260 -11.27 -17.82 6.29
N PHE A 261 -10.89 -17.02 7.30
CA PHE A 261 -11.79 -16.14 8.03
C PHE A 261 -12.48 -15.13 7.11
N GLN A 262 -11.72 -14.50 6.20
CA GLN A 262 -12.28 -13.56 5.23
C GLN A 262 -13.16 -14.23 4.18
N LYS A 263 -12.73 -15.39 3.68
CA LYS A 263 -13.42 -16.08 2.58
C LYS A 263 -14.65 -16.84 3.03
N GLY A 264 -14.72 -17.23 4.30
CA GLY A 264 -15.73 -18.15 4.83
C GLY A 264 -15.60 -19.58 4.30
N GLU A 265 -14.51 -19.90 3.58
CA GLU A 265 -14.27 -21.21 2.97
C GLU A 265 -12.77 -21.60 3.00
N LYS A 266 -12.50 -22.91 2.97
CA LYS A 266 -11.13 -23.49 2.98
C LYS A 266 -10.44 -23.48 1.62
N LYS A 267 -11.05 -22.89 0.58
CA LYS A 267 -10.54 -22.94 -0.78
C LYS A 267 -9.56 -21.80 -1.06
N ASN A 268 -8.37 -22.14 -1.56
CA ASN A 268 -7.32 -21.19 -1.96
C ASN A 268 -6.94 -20.21 -0.83
N VAL A 269 -6.79 -20.70 0.41
CA VAL A 269 -6.46 -19.87 1.58
C VAL A 269 -4.99 -19.49 1.55
N GLU A 270 -4.74 -18.18 1.44
CA GLU A 270 -3.40 -17.58 1.33
C GLU A 270 -3.16 -16.49 2.38
N GLY A 271 -4.08 -16.32 3.33
CA GLY A 271 -3.93 -15.47 4.50
C GLY A 271 -4.11 -16.24 5.82
N LYS A 272 -3.58 -15.68 6.91
CA LYS A 272 -3.84 -16.13 8.29
C LYS A 272 -4.53 -15.03 9.11
N LYS A 273 -5.09 -15.40 10.26
CA LYS A 273 -5.55 -14.48 11.31
C LYS A 273 -4.52 -14.42 12.43
N MET A 274 -4.31 -13.24 12.99
CA MET A 274 -3.47 -13.02 14.16
C MET A 274 -3.95 -11.80 14.95
N HIS A 275 -3.32 -11.56 16.09
CA HIS A 275 -3.49 -10.35 16.88
C HIS A 275 -2.28 -9.44 16.71
N VAL A 276 -2.50 -8.14 16.63
CA VAL A 276 -1.47 -7.10 16.68
C VAL A 276 -1.66 -6.28 17.95
N GLU A 277 -0.58 -5.87 18.61
CA GLU A 277 -0.67 -5.05 19.82
C GLU A 277 -1.42 -3.74 19.52
N HIS A 278 -2.19 -3.27 20.50
CA HIS A 278 -2.88 -2.00 20.43
C HIS A 278 -1.88 -0.83 20.46
N LYS A 279 -2.05 0.13 19.55
CA LYS A 279 -1.06 1.20 19.29
C LYS A 279 -1.54 2.61 19.65
N GLY A 280 -2.74 2.76 20.23
CA GLY A 280 -3.34 4.08 20.43
C GLY A 280 -3.90 4.66 19.14
N SER A 281 -3.93 5.99 19.01
CA SER A 281 -4.57 6.65 17.88
C SER A 281 -3.80 6.49 16.56
N LEU A 282 -4.56 6.32 15.48
CA LEU A 282 -4.09 6.38 14.09
C LEU A 282 -3.39 7.70 13.77
N GLN A 283 -3.94 8.83 14.27
CA GLN A 283 -3.41 10.16 13.99
C GLN A 283 -1.99 10.31 14.53
N ASP A 284 -1.74 9.85 15.76
CA ASP A 284 -0.42 9.92 16.40
C ASP A 284 0.62 9.14 15.60
N THR A 285 0.25 7.96 15.10
CA THR A 285 1.12 7.15 14.24
C THR A 285 1.41 7.82 12.90
N LEU A 286 0.44 8.50 12.28
CA LEU A 286 0.69 9.27 11.05
C LEU A 286 1.65 10.45 11.30
N ILE A 287 1.50 11.15 12.43
CA ILE A 287 2.41 12.23 12.85
C ILE A 287 3.82 11.67 13.07
N GLU A 288 3.96 10.53 13.75
CA GLU A 288 5.25 9.88 13.96
C GLU A 288 5.90 9.46 12.64
N MET A 289 5.13 8.86 11.73
CA MET A 289 5.60 8.52 10.38
C MET A 289 6.09 9.75 9.60
N GLU A 290 5.40 10.89 9.72
CA GLU A 290 5.83 12.16 9.11
C GLU A 290 7.18 12.62 9.67
N GLN A 291 7.31 12.66 10.99
CA GLN A 291 8.53 13.10 11.67
C GLN A 291 9.74 12.19 11.37
N ASP A 292 9.52 10.88 11.30
CA ASP A 292 10.56 9.91 10.95
C ASP A 292 10.97 10.00 9.47
N LEU A 293 10.02 10.29 8.59
CA LEU A 293 10.31 10.50 7.18
C LEU A 293 11.03 11.84 6.95
N GLN A 294 10.66 12.90 7.68
CA GLN A 294 11.40 14.16 7.74
C GLN A 294 12.84 13.95 8.20
N SER A 295 13.05 13.12 9.24
CA SER A 295 14.38 12.69 9.67
C SER A 295 15.13 12.00 8.54
N SER A 296 14.49 11.06 7.84
CA SER A 296 15.08 10.34 6.71
C SER A 296 15.49 11.26 5.55
N ILE A 297 14.66 12.25 5.20
CA ILE A 297 14.97 13.28 4.19
C ILE A 297 16.20 14.09 4.60
N SER A 298 16.30 14.49 5.88
CA SER A 298 17.45 15.23 6.38
C SER A 298 18.76 14.42 6.31
N TYR A 299 18.71 13.13 6.65
CA TYR A 299 19.85 12.20 6.49
C TYR A 299 20.21 11.97 5.02
N ALA A 300 19.23 12.06 4.12
CA ALA A 300 19.46 12.00 2.68
C ALA A 300 20.06 13.28 2.09
N GLY A 301 20.26 14.32 2.90
CA GLY A 301 20.92 15.56 2.50
C GLY A 301 20.04 16.51 1.67
N GLY A 302 18.72 16.39 1.77
CA GLY A 302 17.79 17.28 1.10
C GLY A 302 16.68 17.80 2.00
N ASN A 303 15.67 18.42 1.39
CA ASN A 303 14.48 18.95 2.06
C ASN A 303 13.17 18.46 1.40
N LYS A 304 13.25 17.48 0.50
CA LYS A 304 12.11 16.86 -0.19
C LYS A 304 12.33 15.36 -0.32
N LEU A 305 11.24 14.58 -0.46
CA LEU A 305 11.28 13.12 -0.66
C LEU A 305 12.30 12.64 -1.72
N GLU A 306 12.45 13.39 -2.82
CA GLU A 306 13.35 13.02 -3.92
C GLU A 306 14.82 12.85 -3.48
N ALA A 307 15.25 13.51 -2.40
CA ALA A 307 16.59 13.35 -1.85
C ALA A 307 16.88 11.88 -1.48
N ILE A 308 15.87 11.18 -0.93
CA ILE A 308 15.98 9.77 -0.53
C ILE A 308 16.26 8.87 -1.74
N ARG A 309 15.82 9.23 -2.95
CA ARG A 309 16.03 8.39 -4.15
C ARG A 309 17.49 8.31 -4.59
N ASN A 310 18.29 9.30 -4.22
CA ASN A 310 19.62 9.50 -4.77
C ASN A 310 20.76 9.05 -3.83
N VAL A 311 20.46 8.66 -2.59
CA VAL A 311 21.48 8.21 -1.64
C VAL A 311 22.07 6.84 -2.02
N ASP A 312 23.27 6.52 -1.55
CA ASP A 312 23.78 5.16 -1.66
C ASP A 312 23.17 4.25 -0.59
N TYR A 313 23.38 2.94 -0.73
CA TYR A 313 22.98 1.95 0.26
C TYR A 313 24.04 0.87 0.38
N VAL A 314 24.08 0.21 1.53
CA VAL A 314 24.95 -0.95 1.77
C VAL A 314 24.10 -2.15 2.13
N ILE A 315 24.49 -3.33 1.63
CA ILE A 315 23.93 -4.60 2.08
C ILE A 315 24.71 -5.04 3.32
N VAL A 316 24.02 -5.20 4.44
CA VAL A 316 24.61 -5.64 5.71
C VAL A 316 24.69 -7.17 5.73
N LYS A 317 25.78 -7.71 6.27
CA LYS A 317 26.02 -9.17 6.32
C LYS A 317 25.08 -9.91 7.28
N ASN A 318 24.56 -9.20 8.27
CA ASN A 318 23.57 -9.67 9.26
C ASN A 318 22.36 -8.73 9.18
N SER A 319 21.21 -9.16 9.71
CA SER A 319 20.04 -8.29 9.86
C SER A 319 20.43 -6.99 10.57
N ILE A 320 19.81 -5.87 10.17
CA ILE A 320 20.02 -4.55 10.80
C ILE A 320 19.69 -4.52 12.30
N PHE A 321 18.96 -5.52 12.80
CA PHE A 321 18.62 -5.64 14.22
C PHE A 321 19.81 -6.19 15.01
N ASN A 322 20.36 -5.41 15.93
CA ASN A 322 21.51 -5.79 16.76
C ASN A 322 21.07 -6.30 18.15
N GLY A 323 20.12 -7.24 18.16
CA GLY A 323 19.47 -7.70 19.39
C GLY A 323 18.22 -6.90 19.78
N ASP A 324 17.86 -5.90 18.98
CA ASP A 324 16.63 -5.14 19.13
C ASP A 324 15.41 -6.05 18.96
N ARG A 325 14.53 -6.07 19.96
CA ARG A 325 13.18 -6.65 19.86
C ARG A 325 12.20 -5.52 20.05
N PHE A 326 11.55 -5.11 18.96
CA PHE A 326 10.37 -4.26 18.98
C PHE A 326 9.12 -5.12 19.08
#